data_AF-A0A8I2YUP9-F1
#
_entry.id   AF-A0A8I2YUP9-F1
#
_cell.length_a   1.000
_cell.length_b   1.000
_cell.length_c   1.000
_cell.angle_alpha   90.00
_cell.angle_beta   90.00
_cell.angle_gamma   90.00
#
_symmetry.space_group_name_H-M   'P 1'
#
loop_
_entity.id
_entity.type
_entity.pdbx_description
1 polymer ?
#
loop_
_entity_poly.entity_id
_entity_poly.type
_entity_poly.pdbx_seq_one_letter_code
_entity_poly.pdbx_strand_id
1 'polypeptide(L)'
;MPPFHSTPITSSLLTSSGSLTSIPLPVLPLYPTASTQAITPAFISPYQDSESDISEEPLRIASEPSLDFARQTWWDSLLAMYSSSPSQSISISKRQQAANHITNDLRFFFRSSNYWVSFINVPRFLSMYFDPDRRTRMQPSLLPAALAIATFFQSSEAGFGKQGRRTAMRLRDVAQGALEASLNARWIDEELAQAAWVSNFSCFVAYLTVRKLLALFEVCAHPDYTSERCSSALVLVDTIIRTLALTFVDMEDLASARYSPRSVPSVRPASRSWATNSLLDAGVENTQSPYPWQGCSCTSRSLGQLWPAASEYTPLWLSSPGWDSTWSEAEIRKETCRRLCWSTLVLVAGHTAYITSVNRTPSELFILEPANFALLFPGEAIRCSNGHSGKDTIWSLNYRTMLLWHSCLRMFYNPSISEVELTRFGLDAWLEADVLEAAFNSHGCDLERASLFQGREYLFNVRMIVTHELQHYVPVATGDVTRLFHKKAEEWLTHQGVLAERVVQSLGSVTGNTSQPLLHRPFFVFWFMGQISRALALWERDNSLTLALDVCAAFFRPIDYLSALWPSLEQRRRLQEIRERFAAACEDAGRQLLSPSPPGSCSFLLIPFVYAA
;
A
#
# COMPACT_ATOMS: atom_id res chain seq x y z
N MET A 1 -36.16 -40.89 49.45
CA MET A 1 -35.41 -40.92 50.72
C MET A 1 -34.28 -39.88 50.64
N PRO A 2 -34.36 -38.80 51.42
CA PRO A 2 -33.36 -37.73 51.53
C PRO A 2 -32.36 -38.06 52.68
N PRO A 3 -31.59 -37.11 53.25
CA PRO A 3 -30.57 -36.21 52.67
C PRO A 3 -29.25 -36.28 53.49
N PHE A 4 -28.22 -35.50 53.14
CA PHE A 4 -27.36 -34.88 54.17
C PHE A 4 -26.85 -33.51 53.72
N HIS A 5 -27.25 -32.50 54.51
CA HIS A 5 -26.72 -31.14 54.56
C HIS A 5 -25.44 -31.11 55.39
N SER A 6 -24.49 -30.23 55.03
CA SER A 6 -23.67 -29.51 56.02
C SER A 6 -22.87 -28.35 55.39
N THR A 7 -23.36 -27.14 55.66
CA THR A 7 -22.59 -25.91 55.96
C THR A 7 -22.90 -25.58 57.44
N PRO A 8 -22.34 -24.54 58.11
CA PRO A 8 -21.16 -23.68 57.88
C PRO A 8 -20.26 -23.55 59.14
N ILE A 9 -19.07 -22.94 59.05
CA ILE A 9 -18.48 -22.19 60.19
C ILE A 9 -17.84 -20.89 59.71
N THR A 10 -18.26 -19.82 60.36
CA THR A 10 -17.85 -18.41 60.33
C THR A 10 -16.87 -18.08 61.46
N SER A 11 -15.88 -17.22 61.19
CA SER A 11 -15.38 -16.14 62.08
C SER A 11 -14.42 -15.26 61.25
N SER A 12 -14.63 -13.97 60.95
CA SER A 12 -14.96 -12.76 61.72
C SER A 12 -13.79 -12.13 62.49
N LEU A 13 -13.34 -10.99 61.95
CA LEU A 13 -12.89 -9.74 62.60
C LEU A 13 -11.55 -9.71 63.35
N LEU A 14 -10.65 -8.83 62.87
CA LEU A 14 -10.17 -7.68 63.66
C LEU A 14 -9.53 -6.60 62.78
N THR A 15 -9.91 -5.38 63.12
CA THR A 15 -9.60 -4.05 62.60
C THR A 15 -8.25 -3.51 63.10
N SER A 16 -7.55 -2.73 62.26
CA SER A 16 -6.89 -1.43 62.61
C SER A 16 -6.19 -0.91 61.34
N SER A 17 -6.63 0.18 60.71
CA SER A 17 -6.36 1.60 61.02
C SER A 17 -4.87 1.97 61.06
N GLY A 18 -4.38 2.55 59.96
CA GLY A 18 -3.05 3.15 59.84
C GLY A 18 -2.94 4.03 58.59
N SER A 19 -3.43 5.26 58.72
CA SER A 19 -3.21 6.39 57.80
C SER A 19 -1.73 6.68 57.61
N LEU A 20 -1.26 6.97 56.39
CA LEU A 20 -0.15 7.89 56.11
C LEU A 20 -0.18 8.36 54.63
N THR A 21 -0.72 9.56 54.45
CA THR A 21 -0.19 10.70 53.66
C THR A 21 0.33 10.50 52.23
N SER A 22 -0.42 11.13 51.33
CA SER A 22 -0.05 11.75 50.05
C SER A 22 1.37 12.33 49.95
N ILE A 23 2.06 12.05 48.84
CA ILE A 23 3.16 12.88 48.32
C ILE A 23 2.96 13.08 46.81
N PRO A 24 3.16 14.30 46.26
CA PRO A 24 2.64 14.73 44.97
C PRO A 24 3.65 14.66 43.82
N LEU A 25 3.09 14.66 42.60
CA LEU A 25 3.77 14.83 41.31
C LEU A 25 4.49 16.20 41.23
N PRO A 26 5.71 16.28 40.66
CA PRO A 26 6.33 17.56 40.36
C PRO A 26 5.80 18.12 39.03
N VAL A 27 5.04 19.19 39.17
CA VAL A 27 4.80 20.22 38.14
C VAL A 27 6.10 21.00 37.94
N LEU A 28 6.51 21.24 36.68
CA LEU A 28 7.53 22.23 36.35
C LEU A 28 6.98 23.26 35.35
N PRO A 29 7.44 24.53 35.43
CA PRO A 29 6.61 25.70 35.17
C PRO A 29 6.98 26.44 33.88
N LEU A 30 6.05 27.32 33.51
CA LEU A 30 6.17 28.37 32.48
C LEU A 30 7.35 29.33 32.70
N TYR A 31 7.81 29.88 31.57
CA TYR A 31 8.75 30.99 31.35
C TYR A 31 8.82 32.09 32.42
N PRO A 32 9.97 32.79 32.48
CA PRO A 32 9.91 34.25 32.33
C PRO A 32 10.97 34.86 31.39
N THR A 33 10.64 36.05 30.92
CA THR A 33 11.36 36.99 30.07
C THR A 33 12.40 37.84 30.83
N ALA A 34 13.49 38.16 30.10
CA ALA A 34 14.36 39.35 30.13
C ALA A 34 14.91 39.96 31.44
N SER A 35 16.25 40.03 31.54
CA SER A 35 16.98 41.11 32.22
C SER A 35 18.45 41.18 31.75
N THR A 36 18.96 42.40 31.67
CA THR A 36 20.15 42.91 30.98
C THR A 36 21.41 42.97 31.89
N GLN A 37 22.60 43.09 31.27
CA GLN A 37 23.93 43.50 31.80
C GLN A 37 24.77 42.39 32.47
N ALA A 38 26.11 42.31 32.36
CA ALA A 38 27.14 43.27 31.94
C ALA A 38 28.39 42.54 31.38
N ILE A 39 29.13 43.25 30.53
CA ILE A 39 30.45 42.90 29.98
C ILE A 39 31.54 43.14 31.05
N THR A 40 32.53 42.26 31.17
CA THR A 40 33.94 42.64 31.45
C THR A 40 34.90 41.46 31.18
N PRO A 41 36.19 41.75 30.87
CA PRO A 41 36.99 41.03 29.88
C PRO A 41 38.08 40.14 30.51
N ALA A 42 38.55 39.15 29.75
CA ALA A 42 39.76 38.41 30.09
C ALA A 42 40.77 38.47 28.92
N PHE A 43 41.72 39.40 29.09
CA PHE A 43 43.13 39.40 28.67
C PHE A 43 43.60 38.34 27.66
N ILE A 44 44.04 38.81 26.48
CA ILE A 44 44.95 38.08 25.59
C ILE A 44 46.32 38.75 25.69
N SER A 45 47.35 37.96 26.03
CA SER A 45 48.75 38.38 26.08
C SER A 45 49.31 38.51 24.66
N PRO A 46 50.06 39.58 24.32
CA PRO A 46 50.70 39.69 23.02
C PRO A 46 51.98 38.86 23.02
N TYR A 47 52.04 37.83 22.17
CA TYR A 47 53.29 37.13 21.86
C TYR A 47 53.82 37.62 20.52
N GLN A 48 55.14 37.85 20.51
CA GLN A 48 55.90 38.60 19.52
C GLN A 48 55.97 37.90 18.15
N ASP A 49 56.10 38.75 17.12
CA ASP A 49 56.39 38.43 15.74
C ASP A 49 57.47 37.36 15.57
N SER A 50 57.11 36.29 14.87
CA SER A 50 58.06 35.52 14.06
C SER A 50 57.37 35.22 12.73
N GLU A 51 57.77 35.96 11.71
CA GLU A 51 57.42 35.76 10.31
C GLU A 51 57.65 34.29 9.92
N SER A 52 56.57 33.57 9.63
CA SER A 52 56.61 32.38 8.79
C SER A 52 55.43 32.43 7.83
N ASP A 53 55.74 32.61 6.55
CA ASP A 53 54.82 32.48 5.42
C ASP A 53 54.15 31.10 5.46
N ILE A 54 52.95 31.03 6.04
CA ILE A 54 52.02 29.93 5.81
C ILE A 54 50.90 30.53 4.97
N SER A 55 50.90 30.21 3.69
CA SER A 55 49.81 30.57 2.79
C SER A 55 48.50 30.01 3.36
N GLU A 56 47.65 30.86 3.90
CA GLU A 56 46.24 30.54 4.09
C GLU A 56 45.63 30.36 2.69
N GLU A 57 45.68 29.15 2.15
CA GLU A 57 44.73 28.77 1.12
C GLU A 57 43.34 28.90 1.77
N PRO A 58 42.47 29.81 1.29
CA PRO A 58 41.10 29.83 1.76
C PRO A 58 40.55 28.44 1.50
N LEU A 59 40.07 27.76 2.55
CA LEU A 59 39.28 26.54 2.45
C LEU A 59 38.15 26.80 1.45
N ARG A 60 38.41 26.49 0.18
CA ARG A 60 37.43 26.56 -0.91
C ARG A 60 36.45 25.44 -0.63
N ILE A 61 35.40 25.77 0.13
CA ILE A 61 34.18 24.98 0.13
C ILE A 61 33.82 24.81 -1.34
N ALA A 62 33.90 23.57 -1.83
CA ALA A 62 33.59 23.25 -3.21
C ALA A 62 32.20 23.79 -3.51
N SER A 63 32.08 24.63 -4.55
CA SER A 63 30.80 25.12 -5.03
C SER A 63 29.87 23.93 -5.29
N GLU A 64 28.65 23.98 -4.72
CA GLU A 64 27.65 22.96 -4.93
C GLU A 64 27.47 22.70 -6.45
N PRO A 65 27.43 21.44 -6.89
CA PRO A 65 27.25 21.13 -8.30
C PRO A 65 25.92 21.74 -8.77
N SER A 66 25.97 22.49 -9.87
CA SER A 66 24.78 23.17 -10.39
C SER A 66 23.68 22.14 -10.75
N LEU A 67 22.42 22.54 -10.58
CA LEU A 67 21.26 21.76 -11.00
C LEU A 67 21.36 21.29 -12.46
N ASP A 68 21.91 22.14 -13.32
CA ASP A 68 22.12 21.83 -14.73
C ASP A 68 23.19 20.76 -14.95
N PHE A 69 24.23 20.73 -14.12
CA PHE A 69 25.20 19.65 -14.14
C PHE A 69 24.57 18.31 -13.78
N ALA A 70 23.74 18.26 -12.72
CA ALA A 70 23.01 17.04 -12.34
C ALA A 70 22.05 16.56 -13.44
N ARG A 71 21.32 17.50 -14.09
CA ARG A 71 20.42 17.23 -15.23
C ARG A 71 21.12 16.64 -16.44
N GLN A 72 22.36 17.06 -16.70
CA GLN A 72 23.13 16.61 -17.86
C GLN A 72 23.85 15.28 -17.61
N THR A 73 24.24 15.00 -16.35
CA THR A 73 25.15 13.88 -16.05
C THR A 73 24.48 12.64 -15.46
N TRP A 74 23.23 12.72 -15.00
CA TRP A 74 22.57 11.57 -14.37
C TRP A 74 22.40 10.37 -15.33
N TRP A 75 22.08 10.64 -16.60
CA TRP A 75 21.92 9.60 -17.61
C TRP A 75 23.25 8.90 -17.90
N ASP A 76 24.34 9.67 -18.00
CA ASP A 76 25.68 9.13 -18.20
C ASP A 76 26.15 8.30 -17.01
N SER A 77 25.81 8.74 -15.80
CA SER A 77 26.09 7.99 -14.56
C SER A 77 25.34 6.66 -14.52
N LEU A 78 24.08 6.63 -14.95
CA LEU A 78 23.29 5.41 -15.06
C LEU A 78 23.86 4.45 -16.13
N LEU A 79 24.28 4.99 -17.27
CA LEU A 79 24.94 4.20 -18.33
C LEU A 79 26.28 3.61 -17.86
N ALA A 80 27.06 4.36 -17.09
CA ALA A 80 28.32 3.89 -16.50
C ALA A 80 28.08 2.69 -15.57
N MET A 81 27.03 2.78 -14.75
CA MET A 81 26.60 1.71 -13.85
C MET A 81 26.25 0.43 -14.62
N TYR A 82 25.44 0.54 -15.68
CA TYR A 82 25.04 -0.59 -16.52
C TYR A 82 26.20 -1.16 -17.36
N SER A 83 27.19 -0.33 -17.68
CA SER A 83 28.39 -0.75 -18.42
C SER A 83 29.44 -1.44 -17.54
N SER A 84 29.24 -1.50 -16.21
CA SER A 84 30.23 -1.96 -15.22
C SER A 84 31.61 -1.31 -15.40
N SER A 85 31.64 -0.06 -15.90
CA SER A 85 32.87 0.67 -16.20
C SER A 85 33.07 1.78 -15.15
N PRO A 86 34.11 1.69 -14.30
CA PRO A 86 34.37 2.72 -13.29
C PRO A 86 34.96 4.02 -13.88
N SER A 87 35.30 4.04 -15.18
CA SER A 87 35.85 5.20 -15.89
C SER A 87 34.76 6.06 -16.56
N GLN A 88 34.93 7.39 -16.52
CA GLN A 88 34.02 8.37 -17.13
C GLN A 88 33.96 8.29 -18.68
N SER A 89 34.94 7.67 -19.35
CA SER A 89 34.94 7.50 -20.81
C SER A 89 34.38 6.13 -21.23
N ILE A 90 33.06 6.08 -21.44
CA ILE A 90 32.38 4.91 -22.01
C ILE A 90 32.46 5.00 -23.55
N SER A 91 32.88 3.93 -24.23
CA SER A 91 32.83 3.89 -25.71
C SER A 91 31.40 3.99 -26.22
N ILE A 92 31.20 4.52 -27.43
CA ILE A 92 29.86 4.64 -28.06
C ILE A 92 29.15 3.28 -28.10
N SER A 93 29.87 2.20 -28.40
CA SER A 93 29.32 0.84 -28.42
C SER A 93 28.80 0.37 -27.06
N LYS A 94 29.58 0.57 -25.98
CA LYS A 94 29.17 0.22 -24.60
C LYS A 94 28.01 1.07 -24.13
N ARG A 95 27.99 2.36 -24.50
CA ARG A 95 26.90 3.28 -24.22
C ARG A 95 25.59 2.80 -24.85
N GLN A 96 25.62 2.37 -26.11
CA GLN A 96 24.45 1.84 -26.80
C GLN A 96 23.98 0.52 -26.17
N GLN A 97 24.91 -0.37 -25.82
CA GLN A 97 24.57 -1.63 -25.16
C GLN A 97 23.90 -1.41 -23.80
N ALA A 98 24.44 -0.51 -22.97
CA ALA A 98 23.84 -0.14 -21.69
C ALA A 98 22.45 0.48 -21.85
N ALA A 99 22.26 1.38 -22.84
CA ALA A 99 20.95 1.95 -23.15
C ALA A 99 19.93 0.88 -23.59
N ASN A 100 20.36 -0.12 -24.36
CA ASN A 100 19.51 -1.25 -24.75
C ASN A 100 19.12 -2.10 -23.54
N HIS A 101 20.06 -2.38 -22.62
CA HIS A 101 19.77 -3.11 -21.38
C HIS A 101 18.76 -2.35 -20.51
N ILE A 102 18.95 -1.05 -20.30
CA ILE A 102 17.99 -0.19 -19.57
C ILE A 102 16.61 -0.24 -20.22
N THR A 103 16.54 -0.16 -21.55
CA THR A 103 15.27 -0.22 -22.29
C THR A 103 14.57 -1.57 -22.10
N ASN A 104 15.33 -2.67 -22.09
CA ASN A 104 14.77 -4.01 -21.85
C ASN A 104 14.25 -4.17 -20.41
N ASP A 105 14.99 -3.68 -19.42
CA ASP A 105 14.53 -3.68 -18.01
C ASP A 105 13.27 -2.83 -17.83
N LEU A 106 13.16 -1.67 -18.49
CA LEU A 106 11.95 -0.83 -18.45
C LEU A 106 10.76 -1.54 -19.13
N ARG A 107 10.97 -2.21 -20.26
CA ARG A 107 9.92 -3.03 -20.89
C ARG A 107 9.47 -4.15 -19.97
N PHE A 108 10.40 -4.84 -19.31
CA PHE A 108 10.08 -5.86 -18.32
C PHE A 108 9.26 -5.27 -17.16
N PHE A 109 9.65 -4.11 -16.63
CA PHE A 109 8.92 -3.41 -15.58
C PHE A 109 7.45 -3.17 -15.95
N PHE A 110 7.19 -2.59 -17.13
CA PHE A 110 5.83 -2.33 -17.59
C PHE A 110 5.03 -3.61 -17.82
N ARG A 111 5.67 -4.67 -18.32
CA ARG A 111 5.00 -5.95 -18.58
C ARG A 111 4.70 -6.76 -17.32
N SER A 112 5.56 -6.68 -16.31
CA SER A 112 5.53 -7.54 -15.12
C SER A 112 4.95 -6.86 -13.88
N SER A 113 4.85 -5.53 -13.86
CA SER A 113 4.26 -4.79 -12.73
C SER A 113 2.74 -4.94 -12.69
N ASN A 114 2.19 -4.96 -11.48
CA ASN A 114 0.74 -5.03 -11.28
C ASN A 114 0.08 -3.66 -11.51
N TYR A 115 -1.26 -3.62 -11.56
CA TYR A 115 -2.06 -2.41 -11.78
C TYR A 115 -1.81 -1.29 -10.75
N TRP A 116 -1.12 -1.55 -9.64
CA TRP A 116 -0.64 -0.54 -8.69
C TRP A 116 0.29 0.50 -9.33
N VAL A 117 0.86 0.20 -10.51
CA VAL A 117 1.72 1.13 -11.27
C VAL A 117 0.97 1.80 -12.43
N SER A 118 -0.32 1.50 -12.64
CA SER A 118 -1.15 2.07 -13.72
C SER A 118 -1.42 3.58 -13.64
N PHE A 119 -0.86 4.25 -12.63
CA PHE A 119 -0.81 5.71 -12.57
C PHE A 119 0.18 6.31 -13.59
N ILE A 120 1.14 5.51 -14.09
CA ILE A 120 2.05 5.93 -15.16
C ILE A 120 1.31 5.88 -16.50
N ASN A 121 1.21 7.03 -17.18
CA ASN A 121 0.81 7.07 -18.58
C ASN A 121 2.00 6.63 -19.45
N VAL A 122 1.94 5.39 -19.96
CA VAL A 122 3.06 4.76 -20.69
C VAL A 122 3.41 5.50 -21.99
N PRO A 123 2.46 5.89 -22.86
CA PRO A 123 2.79 6.66 -24.05
C PRO A 123 3.56 7.95 -23.72
N ARG A 124 3.09 8.71 -22.72
CA ARG A 124 3.74 9.93 -22.26
C ARG A 124 5.14 9.64 -21.71
N PHE A 125 5.28 8.63 -20.86
CA PHE A 125 6.57 8.22 -20.28
C PHE A 125 7.59 7.86 -21.37
N LEU A 126 7.22 6.99 -22.32
CA LEU A 126 8.12 6.55 -23.38
C LEU A 126 8.48 7.69 -24.33
N SER A 127 7.54 8.61 -24.61
CA SER A 127 7.82 9.80 -25.42
C SER A 127 8.86 10.74 -24.79
N MET A 128 8.95 10.78 -23.46
CA MET A 128 9.99 11.54 -22.75
C MET A 128 11.31 10.77 -22.67
N TYR A 129 11.24 9.45 -22.53
CA TYR A 129 12.42 8.59 -22.40
C TYR A 129 13.24 8.51 -23.68
N PHE A 130 12.57 8.32 -24.83
CA PHE A 130 13.26 8.13 -26.12
C PHE A 130 13.77 9.42 -26.75
N ASP A 131 13.26 10.58 -26.34
CA ASP A 131 13.70 11.89 -26.80
C ASP A 131 14.84 12.40 -25.88
N PRO A 132 16.09 12.56 -26.38
CA PRO A 132 17.21 12.98 -25.55
C PRO A 132 17.01 14.33 -24.86
N ASP A 133 16.38 15.30 -25.53
CA ASP A 133 16.18 16.64 -25.00
C ASP A 133 15.10 16.63 -23.93
N ARG A 134 14.01 15.88 -24.16
CA ARG A 134 12.95 15.72 -23.15
C ARG A 134 13.38 14.83 -21.98
N ARG A 135 14.28 13.87 -22.21
CA ARG A 135 14.83 12.99 -21.16
C ARG A 135 15.56 13.77 -20.09
N THR A 136 16.29 14.83 -20.45
CA THR A 136 16.96 15.70 -19.45
C THR A 136 16.00 16.35 -18.45
N ARG A 137 14.71 16.46 -18.81
CA ARG A 137 13.63 16.98 -17.96
C ARG A 137 12.97 15.93 -17.08
N MET A 138 13.27 14.64 -17.29
CA MET A 138 12.80 13.58 -16.39
C MET A 138 13.50 13.69 -15.05
N GLN A 139 12.78 13.36 -13.99
CA GLN A 139 13.36 13.37 -12.65
C GLN A 139 14.44 12.26 -12.55
N PRO A 140 15.68 12.56 -12.13
CA PRO A 140 16.81 11.63 -12.23
C PRO A 140 16.69 10.35 -11.42
N SER A 141 15.89 10.34 -10.36
CA SER A 141 15.62 9.15 -9.55
C SER A 141 14.50 8.27 -10.11
N LEU A 142 13.71 8.74 -11.09
CA LEU A 142 12.58 8.00 -11.63
C LEU A 142 13.01 6.72 -12.34
N LEU A 143 13.98 6.82 -13.26
CA LEU A 143 14.48 5.65 -13.98
C LEU A 143 15.19 4.68 -13.02
N PRO A 144 16.15 5.10 -12.17
CA PRO A 144 16.76 4.21 -11.18
C PRO A 144 15.75 3.51 -10.27
N ALA A 145 14.67 4.17 -9.84
CA ALA A 145 13.64 3.53 -9.01
C ALA A 145 12.84 2.47 -9.78
N ALA A 146 12.43 2.76 -11.02
CA ALA A 146 11.75 1.78 -11.87
C ALA A 146 12.66 0.57 -12.18
N LEU A 147 13.93 0.85 -12.49
CA LEU A 147 14.94 -0.18 -12.73
C LEU A 147 15.23 -0.99 -11.47
N ALA A 148 15.28 -0.37 -10.28
CA ALA A 148 15.45 -1.09 -9.03
C ALA A 148 14.36 -2.15 -8.82
N ILE A 149 13.09 -1.81 -9.08
CA ILE A 149 11.99 -2.77 -9.03
C ILE A 149 12.10 -3.81 -10.14
N ALA A 150 12.41 -3.40 -11.37
CA ALA A 150 12.54 -4.31 -12.52
C ALA A 150 13.63 -5.36 -12.27
N THR A 151 14.83 -4.91 -11.87
CA THR A 151 15.94 -5.77 -11.50
C THR A 151 15.55 -6.61 -10.31
N PHE A 152 14.93 -6.04 -9.27
CA PHE A 152 14.52 -6.80 -8.10
C PHE A 152 13.58 -7.94 -8.50
N PHE A 153 12.52 -7.70 -9.27
CA PHE A 153 11.57 -8.72 -9.72
C PHE A 153 12.21 -9.82 -10.59
N GLN A 154 13.32 -9.55 -11.27
CA GLN A 154 14.12 -10.54 -12.00
C GLN A 154 15.16 -11.27 -11.13
N SER A 155 15.32 -10.88 -9.86
CA SER A 155 16.41 -11.34 -8.97
C SER A 155 16.01 -12.43 -7.97
N SER A 156 15.02 -13.24 -8.32
CA SER A 156 14.72 -14.47 -7.58
C SER A 156 15.91 -15.43 -7.69
N GLU A 157 15.96 -16.46 -6.85
CA GLU A 157 16.97 -17.53 -6.96
C GLU A 157 16.97 -18.24 -8.33
N ALA A 158 15.86 -18.22 -9.08
CA ALA A 158 15.79 -18.76 -10.44
C ALA A 158 16.17 -17.74 -11.53
N GLY A 159 16.31 -16.45 -11.19
CA GLY A 159 16.73 -15.38 -12.09
C GLY A 159 18.15 -14.91 -11.78
N PHE A 160 18.33 -13.59 -11.59
CA PHE A 160 19.64 -13.00 -11.28
C PHE A 160 20.17 -13.30 -9.87
N GLY A 161 19.38 -13.98 -9.02
CA GLY A 161 19.79 -14.43 -7.69
C GLY A 161 20.33 -13.31 -6.79
N LYS A 162 21.26 -13.68 -5.91
CA LYS A 162 21.88 -12.75 -4.93
C LYS A 162 22.54 -11.53 -5.58
N GLN A 163 23.18 -11.71 -6.74
CA GLN A 163 23.85 -10.61 -7.43
C GLN A 163 22.84 -9.60 -7.97
N GLY A 164 21.76 -10.07 -8.59
CA GLY A 164 20.68 -9.19 -9.02
C GLY A 164 20.05 -8.40 -7.87
N ARG A 165 19.82 -9.04 -6.71
CA ARG A 165 19.27 -8.35 -5.53
C ARG A 165 20.21 -7.26 -5.02
N ARG A 166 21.53 -7.48 -5.05
CA ARG A 166 22.52 -6.44 -4.72
C ARG A 166 22.50 -5.29 -5.72
N THR A 167 22.39 -5.58 -7.02
CA THR A 167 22.24 -4.55 -8.06
C THR A 167 20.96 -3.74 -7.85
N ALA A 168 19.85 -4.40 -7.53
CA ALA A 168 18.58 -3.74 -7.24
C ALA A 168 18.68 -2.81 -6.03
N MET A 169 19.34 -3.23 -4.95
CA MET A 169 19.63 -2.37 -3.79
C MET A 169 20.48 -1.15 -4.19
N ARG A 170 21.52 -1.34 -5.01
CA ARG A 170 22.34 -0.23 -5.50
C ARG A 170 21.54 0.77 -6.33
N LEU A 171 20.67 0.28 -7.23
CA LEU A 171 19.78 1.13 -8.02
C LEU A 171 18.79 1.90 -7.14
N ARG A 172 18.26 1.25 -6.11
CA ARG A 172 17.41 1.86 -5.08
C ARG A 172 18.15 2.97 -4.35
N ASP A 173 19.41 2.76 -3.95
CA ASP A 173 20.20 3.78 -3.24
C ASP A 173 20.57 4.95 -4.16
N VAL A 174 20.83 4.68 -5.44
CA VAL A 174 21.03 5.73 -6.45
C VAL A 174 19.76 6.54 -6.66
N ALA A 175 18.60 5.87 -6.72
CA ALA A 175 17.31 6.55 -6.77
C ALA A 175 17.09 7.43 -5.53
N GLN A 176 17.30 6.89 -4.33
CA GLN A 176 17.18 7.64 -3.08
C GLN A 176 18.12 8.84 -3.04
N GLY A 177 19.41 8.66 -3.38
CA GLY A 177 20.38 9.75 -3.37
C GLY A 177 20.09 10.82 -4.41
N ALA A 178 19.69 10.44 -5.63
CA ALA A 178 19.29 11.39 -6.66
C ALA A 178 18.01 12.17 -6.27
N LEU A 179 17.11 11.51 -5.55
CA LEU A 179 15.88 12.11 -5.03
C LEU A 179 16.17 13.13 -3.94
N GLU A 180 17.00 12.77 -2.94
CA GLU A 180 17.46 13.68 -1.90
C GLU A 180 18.27 14.85 -2.46
N ALA A 181 19.16 14.60 -3.43
CA ALA A 181 19.89 15.66 -4.12
C ALA A 181 18.94 16.62 -4.85
N SER A 182 17.89 16.10 -5.49
CA SER A 182 16.89 16.95 -6.15
C SER A 182 16.09 17.78 -5.13
N LEU A 183 15.76 17.22 -3.96
CA LEU A 183 15.11 17.95 -2.87
C LEU A 183 16.03 19.06 -2.29
N ASN A 184 17.28 18.72 -1.99
CA ASN A 184 18.26 19.63 -1.39
C ASN A 184 18.64 20.77 -2.34
N ALA A 185 18.82 20.46 -3.63
CA ALA A 185 19.13 21.44 -4.64
C ALA A 185 17.93 22.34 -4.99
N ARG A 186 16.82 22.25 -4.25
CA ARG A 186 15.56 22.93 -4.52
C ARG A 186 15.17 22.78 -5.98
N TRP A 187 15.31 21.59 -6.55
CA TRP A 187 14.68 21.22 -7.83
C TRP A 187 13.15 21.03 -7.62
N ILE A 188 12.59 21.98 -6.88
CA ILE A 188 11.24 22.23 -6.41
C ILE A 188 10.90 23.71 -6.71
N ASP A 189 11.91 24.59 -6.72
CA ASP A 189 11.92 26.05 -6.94
C ASP A 189 10.98 26.94 -6.10
N GLU A 190 11.41 28.20 -5.94
CA GLU A 190 10.87 29.27 -5.07
C GLU A 190 9.45 29.75 -5.41
N GLU A 191 8.85 29.21 -6.48
CA GLU A 191 7.43 29.38 -6.76
C GLU A 191 6.56 28.37 -6.01
N LEU A 192 7.06 27.60 -5.04
CA LEU A 192 6.24 26.72 -4.19
C LEU A 192 5.05 27.46 -3.52
N ALA A 193 5.11 28.80 -3.40
CA ALA A 193 4.02 29.67 -2.93
C ALA A 193 3.23 30.40 -4.03
N GLN A 194 3.72 30.49 -5.28
CA GLN A 194 3.02 31.13 -6.42
C GLN A 194 2.51 30.13 -7.47
N ALA A 195 3.01 28.90 -7.48
CA ALA A 195 2.76 27.84 -8.48
C ALA A 195 1.60 26.91 -8.12
N ALA A 196 0.61 27.41 -7.36
CA ALA A 196 -0.72 26.81 -7.34
C ALA A 196 -1.40 26.89 -8.74
N TRP A 197 -0.87 27.69 -9.69
CA TRP A 197 -1.37 27.80 -11.06
C TRP A 197 -0.35 27.32 -12.13
N VAL A 198 -0.60 26.09 -12.60
CA VAL A 198 -0.41 25.56 -13.98
C VAL A 198 0.98 25.17 -14.52
N SER A 199 2.15 25.68 -14.08
CA SER A 199 3.44 25.30 -14.74
C SER A 199 4.29 24.21 -14.05
N ASN A 200 4.37 24.18 -12.71
CA ASN A 200 5.35 23.33 -11.97
C ASN A 200 4.86 21.93 -11.56
N PHE A 201 3.61 21.57 -11.90
CA PHE A 201 2.96 20.33 -11.47
C PHE A 201 3.68 19.04 -11.91
N SER A 202 4.46 19.07 -13.00
CA SER A 202 5.14 17.86 -13.53
C SER A 202 6.27 17.35 -12.64
N CYS A 203 6.99 18.25 -11.95
CA CYS A 203 8.11 17.85 -11.10
C CYS A 203 7.60 17.08 -9.88
N PHE A 204 6.55 17.62 -9.24
CA PHE A 204 5.90 17.03 -8.05
C PHE A 204 5.37 15.61 -8.28
N VAL A 205 4.71 15.37 -9.42
CA VAL A 205 4.22 14.05 -9.79
C VAL A 205 5.36 13.05 -9.94
N ALA A 206 6.50 13.47 -10.47
CA ALA A 206 7.67 12.61 -10.63
C ALA A 206 8.30 12.25 -9.27
N TYR A 207 8.44 13.21 -8.35
CA TYR A 207 8.93 12.95 -6.98
C TYR A 207 8.10 11.92 -6.24
N LEU A 208 6.78 12.10 -6.23
CA LEU A 208 5.91 11.16 -5.53
C LEU A 208 5.88 9.80 -6.24
N THR A 209 5.97 9.78 -7.57
CA THR A 209 6.15 8.52 -8.31
C THR A 209 7.38 7.78 -7.81
N VAL A 210 8.54 8.45 -7.72
CA VAL A 210 9.78 7.81 -7.25
C VAL A 210 9.59 7.30 -5.82
N ARG A 211 9.11 8.14 -4.91
CA ARG A 211 8.93 7.77 -3.49
C ARG A 211 8.00 6.59 -3.32
N LYS A 212 6.93 6.53 -4.11
CA LYS A 212 6.03 5.38 -4.11
C LYS A 212 6.69 4.12 -4.68
N LEU A 213 7.48 4.22 -5.74
CA LEU A 213 8.25 3.08 -6.26
C LEU A 213 9.25 2.57 -5.21
N LEU A 214 9.91 3.48 -4.48
CA LEU A 214 10.77 3.12 -3.36
C LEU A 214 9.99 2.48 -2.22
N ALA A 215 8.81 2.99 -1.85
CA ALA A 215 7.97 2.34 -0.83
C ALA A 215 7.47 0.96 -1.28
N LEU A 216 7.13 0.79 -2.56
CA LEU A 216 6.79 -0.53 -3.12
C LEU A 216 7.97 -1.50 -3.03
N PHE A 217 9.19 -1.02 -3.26
CA PHE A 217 10.41 -1.81 -3.07
C PHE A 217 10.58 -2.23 -1.61
N GLU A 218 10.43 -1.31 -0.65
CA GLU A 218 10.58 -1.58 0.79
C GLU A 218 9.45 -2.45 1.38
N VAL A 219 8.29 -2.55 0.72
CA VAL A 219 7.22 -3.50 1.08
C VAL A 219 7.54 -4.93 0.62
N CYS A 220 8.50 -5.12 -0.29
CA CYS A 220 8.92 -6.45 -0.72
C CYS A 220 9.90 -7.11 0.25
N ALA A 221 9.95 -8.45 0.24
CA ALA A 221 10.90 -9.23 1.03
C ALA A 221 12.34 -9.21 0.45
N HIS A 222 12.97 -8.04 0.41
CA HIS A 222 14.37 -7.90 0.00
C HIS A 222 15.34 -8.29 1.16
N PRO A 223 16.65 -8.48 0.89
CA PRO A 223 17.60 -8.96 1.90
C PRO A 223 17.69 -8.09 3.15
N ASP A 224 17.59 -6.77 2.98
CA ASP A 224 17.70 -5.77 4.06
C ASP A 224 16.32 -5.31 4.57
N TYR A 225 15.25 -6.08 4.31
CA TYR A 225 13.91 -5.72 4.73
C TYR A 225 13.81 -5.67 6.26
N THR A 226 13.27 -4.57 6.78
CA THR A 226 12.83 -4.46 8.18
C THR A 226 11.49 -3.74 8.27
N SER A 227 10.77 -3.95 9.37
CA SER A 227 9.49 -3.25 9.62
C SER A 227 9.67 -1.73 9.71
N GLU A 228 10.78 -1.28 10.27
CA GLU A 228 11.09 0.14 10.47
C GLU A 228 11.39 0.82 9.14
N ARG A 229 12.14 0.17 8.24
CA ARG A 229 12.41 0.68 6.89
C ARG A 229 11.14 0.82 6.06
N CYS A 230 10.30 -0.21 6.08
CA CYS A 230 9.00 -0.20 5.41
C CYS A 230 8.10 0.92 5.97
N SER A 231 7.99 1.03 7.29
CA SER A 231 7.19 2.08 7.95
C SER A 231 7.71 3.48 7.62
N SER A 232 9.02 3.70 7.69
CA SER A 232 9.67 4.97 7.34
C SER A 232 9.41 5.35 5.88
N ALA A 233 9.50 4.40 4.96
CA ALA A 233 9.19 4.64 3.54
C ALA A 233 7.72 5.04 3.33
N LEU A 234 6.78 4.41 4.04
CA LEU A 234 5.36 4.77 3.98
C LEU A 234 5.08 6.16 4.57
N VAL A 235 5.65 6.48 5.73
CA VAL A 235 5.54 7.82 6.36
C VAL A 235 6.07 8.90 5.41
N LEU A 236 7.16 8.62 4.70
CA LEU A 236 7.74 9.57 3.77
C LEU A 236 6.85 9.82 2.53
N VAL A 237 6.29 8.76 1.95
CA VAL A 237 5.31 8.89 0.86
C VAL A 237 4.08 9.67 1.32
N ASP A 238 3.57 9.35 2.51
CA ASP A 238 2.41 9.99 3.11
C ASP A 238 2.65 11.49 3.38
N THR A 239 3.81 11.83 3.95
CA THR A 239 4.23 13.22 4.19
C THR A 239 4.26 14.03 2.90
N ILE A 240 4.75 13.44 1.81
CA ILE A 240 4.81 14.12 0.52
C ILE A 240 3.41 14.31 -0.07
N ILE A 241 2.55 13.30 -0.02
CA ILE A 241 1.15 13.42 -0.44
C ILE A 241 0.45 14.57 0.29
N ARG A 242 0.64 14.63 1.62
CA ARG A 242 0.08 15.68 2.48
C ARG A 242 0.64 17.05 2.13
N THR A 243 1.96 17.18 2.04
CA THR A 243 2.65 18.46 1.77
C THR A 243 2.22 19.03 0.42
N LEU A 244 1.98 18.17 -0.57
CA LEU A 244 1.56 18.55 -1.91
C LEU A 244 0.04 18.65 -2.07
N ALA A 245 -0.74 18.41 -1.01
CA ALA A 245 -2.20 18.42 -1.01
C ALA A 245 -2.83 17.59 -2.14
N LEU A 246 -2.17 16.50 -2.56
CA LEU A 246 -2.56 15.77 -3.77
C LEU A 246 -3.90 15.04 -3.63
N THR A 247 -4.33 14.77 -2.41
CA THR A 247 -5.66 14.21 -2.12
C THR A 247 -6.80 15.23 -2.28
N PHE A 248 -6.50 16.48 -2.60
CA PHE A 248 -7.46 17.56 -2.79
C PHE A 248 -7.49 18.12 -4.22
N VAL A 249 -6.89 17.42 -5.18
CA VAL A 249 -6.82 17.84 -6.59
C VAL A 249 -8.20 18.05 -7.23
N ASP A 250 -9.26 17.43 -6.68
CA ASP A 250 -10.65 17.61 -7.12
C ASP A 250 -11.51 18.30 -6.05
N MET A 251 -10.92 19.07 -5.14
CA MET A 251 -11.67 19.76 -4.09
C MET A 251 -12.79 20.63 -4.67
N GLU A 252 -12.57 21.29 -5.81
CA GLU A 252 -13.56 22.14 -6.47
C GLU A 252 -14.58 21.36 -7.32
N ASP A 253 -14.37 20.07 -7.56
CA ASP A 253 -15.27 19.24 -8.35
C ASP A 253 -16.45 18.75 -7.50
N LEU A 254 -17.68 19.10 -7.90
CA LEU A 254 -18.90 18.69 -7.21
C LEU A 254 -19.16 17.17 -7.27
N ALA A 255 -18.57 16.47 -8.24
CA ALA A 255 -18.69 15.03 -8.34
C ALA A 255 -17.75 14.30 -7.37
N SER A 256 -16.71 14.96 -6.86
CA SER A 256 -15.76 14.38 -5.91
C SER A 256 -16.45 13.93 -4.61
N ALA A 257 -16.10 12.73 -4.14
CA ALA A 257 -16.55 12.25 -2.84
C ALA A 257 -15.81 12.99 -1.72
N ARG A 258 -16.56 13.43 -0.71
CA ARG A 258 -16.04 14.06 0.51
C ARG A 258 -16.57 13.33 1.72
N TYR A 259 -15.73 13.22 2.74
CA TYR A 259 -16.02 12.42 3.92
C TYR A 259 -15.90 13.28 5.18
N SER A 260 -16.69 12.95 6.20
CA SER A 260 -16.55 13.60 7.50
C SER A 260 -15.57 12.81 8.37
N PRO A 261 -14.70 13.46 9.16
CA PRO A 261 -13.85 12.77 10.11
C PRO A 261 -14.67 11.91 11.06
N ARG A 262 -14.15 10.74 11.47
CA ARG A 262 -14.80 9.81 12.41
C ARG A 262 -16.19 9.30 11.99
N SER A 263 -16.52 9.43 10.71
CA SER A 263 -17.75 8.88 10.14
C SER A 263 -17.41 7.73 9.19
N VAL A 264 -18.36 6.82 9.01
CA VAL A 264 -18.24 5.74 8.03
C VAL A 264 -18.20 6.38 6.62
N PRO A 265 -17.20 6.07 5.78
CA PRO A 265 -17.03 6.69 4.48
C PRO A 265 -18.05 6.14 3.48
N SER A 266 -19.29 6.60 3.59
CA SER A 266 -20.37 6.25 2.67
C SER A 266 -20.36 7.16 1.44
N VAL A 267 -20.61 6.57 0.27
CA VAL A 267 -20.84 7.32 -0.97
C VAL A 267 -22.29 7.10 -1.36
N ARG A 268 -23.08 8.17 -1.41
CA ARG A 268 -24.47 8.06 -1.88
C ARG A 268 -24.44 7.55 -3.33
N PRO A 269 -25.17 6.46 -3.66
CA PRO A 269 -25.37 6.08 -5.04
C PRO A 269 -25.98 7.29 -5.76
N ALA A 270 -25.64 7.50 -7.04
CA ALA A 270 -26.29 8.53 -7.83
C ALA A 270 -27.77 8.15 -7.99
N SER A 271 -28.62 8.59 -7.05
CA SER A 271 -30.07 8.64 -7.26
C SER A 271 -30.30 9.48 -8.51
N ARG A 272 -31.14 9.00 -9.44
CA ARG A 272 -31.41 9.64 -10.74
C ARG A 272 -31.84 11.09 -10.58
N SER A 273 -30.88 12.02 -10.51
CA SER A 273 -31.13 13.46 -10.42
C SER A 273 -31.40 14.10 -11.79
N TRP A 274 -32.02 13.36 -12.71
CA TRP A 274 -32.45 13.89 -14.01
C TRP A 274 -33.65 13.14 -14.59
N ALA A 275 -34.51 12.57 -13.72
CA ALA A 275 -35.91 12.39 -14.07
C ALA A 275 -36.64 13.68 -13.70
N THR A 276 -36.84 14.51 -14.71
CA THR A 276 -37.94 15.48 -14.87
C THR A 276 -38.90 15.62 -13.69
N ASN A 277 -39.09 16.86 -13.25
CA ASN A 277 -40.27 17.35 -12.53
C ASN A 277 -41.53 16.55 -12.90
N SER A 278 -41.97 15.67 -12.00
CA SER A 278 -43.38 15.31 -11.88
C SER A 278 -43.67 15.12 -10.40
N LEU A 279 -44.40 16.10 -9.88
CA LEU A 279 -45.04 16.12 -8.59
C LEU A 279 -46.01 14.93 -8.46
N LEU A 280 -46.21 14.49 -7.21
CA LEU A 280 -47.21 13.53 -6.71
C LEU A 280 -46.82 12.06 -6.88
N ASP A 281 -46.40 11.39 -5.81
CA ASP A 281 -47.34 10.68 -4.95
C ASP A 281 -46.63 10.17 -3.67
N ALA A 282 -47.33 10.23 -2.54
CA ALA A 282 -46.87 9.75 -1.25
C ALA A 282 -47.52 8.39 -0.98
N GLY A 283 -46.73 7.34 -0.79
CA GLY A 283 -47.26 6.01 -0.50
C GLY A 283 -46.20 4.98 -0.12
N VAL A 284 -46.14 4.70 1.18
CA VAL A 284 -45.77 3.49 1.93
C VAL A 284 -45.21 2.26 1.16
N GLU A 285 -44.08 1.75 1.68
CA GLU A 285 -43.52 0.37 1.61
C GLU A 285 -43.15 -0.25 0.25
N ASN A 286 -41.83 -0.33 -0.01
CA ASN A 286 -41.13 -1.61 -0.16
C ASN A 286 -39.61 -1.42 -0.03
N THR A 287 -38.96 -2.22 0.83
CA THR A 287 -37.51 -2.45 0.90
C THR A 287 -37.00 -3.02 -0.42
N GLN A 288 -36.81 -2.16 -1.42
CA GLN A 288 -36.06 -2.50 -2.64
C GLN A 288 -34.61 -2.06 -2.45
N SER A 289 -33.70 -3.03 -2.54
CA SER A 289 -32.26 -2.78 -2.64
C SER A 289 -31.97 -1.64 -3.62
N PRO A 290 -31.13 -0.64 -3.27
CA PRO A 290 -30.82 0.48 -4.16
C PRO A 290 -30.09 0.08 -5.45
N TYR A 291 -29.82 -1.22 -5.68
CA TYR A 291 -29.14 -1.74 -6.85
C TYR A 291 -30.00 -2.72 -7.68
N PRO A 292 -30.91 -2.22 -8.53
CA PRO A 292 -31.50 -3.00 -9.63
C PRO A 292 -30.75 -2.73 -10.95
N TRP A 293 -29.41 -2.71 -10.93
CA TRP A 293 -28.61 -2.47 -12.15
C TRP A 293 -28.30 -3.80 -12.84
N GLN A 294 -28.88 -4.02 -14.02
CA GLN A 294 -28.43 -5.08 -14.93
C GLN A 294 -27.19 -4.59 -15.69
N GLY A 295 -26.01 -4.95 -15.20
CA GLY A 295 -24.73 -4.71 -15.86
C GLY A 295 -23.91 -3.55 -15.28
N CYS A 296 -22.71 -3.37 -15.81
CA CYS A 296 -21.77 -2.31 -15.39
C CYS A 296 -20.98 -1.75 -16.58
N SER A 297 -20.46 -0.52 -16.46
CA SER A 297 -19.64 0.12 -17.49
C SER A 297 -18.13 -0.05 -17.28
N CYS A 298 -17.70 -1.04 -16.50
CA CYS A 298 -16.28 -1.21 -16.14
C CYS A 298 -15.44 -1.58 -17.38
N THR A 299 -15.90 -2.54 -18.20
CA THR A 299 -15.16 -3.02 -19.38
C THR A 299 -14.96 -1.92 -20.42
N SER A 300 -15.99 -1.11 -20.69
CA SER A 300 -15.90 -0.01 -21.67
C SER A 300 -14.92 1.08 -21.25
N ARG A 301 -14.65 1.21 -19.94
CA ARG A 301 -13.69 2.17 -19.37
C ARG A 301 -12.32 1.57 -19.10
N SER A 302 -12.12 0.29 -19.39
CA SER A 302 -10.87 -0.41 -19.08
C SER A 302 -9.73 0.00 -20.02
N LEU A 303 -8.50 -0.09 -19.55
CA LEU A 303 -7.30 0.23 -20.33
C LEU A 303 -7.18 -0.65 -21.56
N GLY A 304 -7.47 -1.94 -21.44
CA GLY A 304 -7.43 -2.87 -22.57
C GLY A 304 -8.41 -2.51 -23.68
N GLN A 305 -9.56 -1.91 -23.33
CA GLN A 305 -10.55 -1.47 -24.30
C GLN A 305 -10.19 -0.12 -24.94
N LEU A 306 -9.74 0.85 -24.13
CA LEU A 306 -9.43 2.20 -24.60
C LEU A 306 -8.07 2.30 -25.30
N TRP A 307 -7.14 1.39 -25.00
CA TRP A 307 -5.82 1.32 -25.61
C TRP A 307 -5.42 -0.14 -25.89
N PRO A 308 -5.83 -0.73 -27.03
CA PRO A 308 -5.58 -2.14 -27.34
C PRO A 308 -4.10 -2.55 -27.33
N ALA A 309 -3.20 -1.64 -27.67
CA ALA A 309 -1.75 -1.88 -27.62
C ALA A 309 -1.24 -2.10 -26.19
N ALA A 310 -2.01 -1.76 -25.15
CA ALA A 310 -1.68 -2.08 -23.76
C ALA A 310 -1.45 -3.58 -23.53
N SER A 311 -2.01 -4.46 -24.36
CA SER A 311 -1.77 -5.91 -24.29
C SER A 311 -0.30 -6.28 -24.54
N GLU A 312 0.40 -5.50 -25.35
CA GLU A 312 1.82 -5.67 -25.64
C GLU A 312 2.70 -4.97 -24.58
N TYR A 313 2.34 -3.75 -24.18
CA TYR A 313 3.20 -2.95 -23.30
C TYR A 313 2.97 -3.24 -21.81
N THR A 314 1.73 -3.44 -21.40
CA THR A 314 1.29 -3.54 -19.99
C THR A 314 0.15 -4.55 -19.82
N PRO A 315 0.35 -5.85 -20.16
CA PRO A 315 -0.69 -6.88 -20.13
C PRO A 315 -1.33 -7.08 -18.74
N LEU A 316 -0.67 -6.69 -17.66
CA LEU A 316 -1.21 -6.78 -16.29
C LEU A 316 -2.07 -5.57 -15.89
N TRP A 317 -2.15 -4.54 -16.74
CA TRP A 317 -2.90 -3.32 -16.46
C TRP A 317 -4.19 -3.23 -17.27
N LEU A 318 -4.50 -4.23 -18.10
CA LEU A 318 -5.65 -4.20 -19.02
C LEU A 318 -6.97 -3.93 -18.29
N SER A 319 -7.11 -4.49 -17.09
CA SER A 319 -8.30 -4.33 -16.25
C SER A 319 -8.30 -3.05 -15.40
N SER A 320 -7.28 -2.20 -15.47
CA SER A 320 -7.26 -0.88 -14.82
C SER A 320 -8.09 0.12 -15.61
N PRO A 321 -8.47 1.28 -15.03
CA PRO A 321 -9.14 2.33 -15.80
C PRO A 321 -8.24 2.84 -16.93
N GLY A 322 -8.80 3.03 -18.12
CA GLY A 322 -8.07 3.52 -19.29
C GLY A 322 -7.79 5.02 -19.22
N TRP A 323 -7.11 5.54 -20.24
CA TRP A 323 -6.86 6.97 -20.40
C TRP A 323 -7.72 7.46 -21.56
N ASP A 324 -8.39 8.61 -21.40
CA ASP A 324 -9.14 9.21 -22.51
C ASP A 324 -8.14 9.81 -23.51
N SER A 325 -8.28 9.47 -24.79
CA SER A 325 -7.41 9.96 -25.86
C SER A 325 -7.62 11.44 -26.17
N THR A 326 -8.73 12.02 -25.73
CA THR A 326 -9.06 13.44 -25.91
C THR A 326 -8.47 14.33 -24.82
N TRP A 327 -7.92 13.75 -23.75
CA TRP A 327 -7.36 14.53 -22.64
C TRP A 327 -6.14 15.33 -23.06
N SER A 328 -6.14 16.59 -22.63
CA SER A 328 -4.98 17.46 -22.64
C SER A 328 -3.87 16.95 -21.71
N GLU A 329 -2.65 17.45 -21.91
CA GLU A 329 -1.51 17.16 -21.03
C GLU A 329 -1.79 17.53 -19.56
N ALA A 330 -2.59 18.58 -19.32
CA ALA A 330 -3.01 18.96 -17.97
C ALA A 330 -3.96 17.93 -17.34
N GLU A 331 -4.94 17.43 -18.11
CA GLU A 331 -5.88 16.40 -17.65
C GLU A 331 -5.18 15.07 -17.39
N ILE A 332 -4.25 14.66 -18.26
CA ILE A 332 -3.42 13.47 -18.04
C ILE A 332 -2.65 13.59 -16.73
N ARG A 333 -2.03 14.75 -16.46
CA ARG A 333 -1.31 14.99 -15.19
C ARG A 333 -2.24 14.95 -13.98
N LYS A 334 -3.42 15.58 -14.09
CA LYS A 334 -4.44 15.57 -13.03
C LYS A 334 -4.85 14.14 -12.69
N GLU A 335 -5.12 13.33 -13.71
CA GLU A 335 -5.45 11.91 -13.55
C GLU A 335 -4.29 11.10 -12.98
N THR A 336 -3.03 11.36 -13.41
CA THR A 336 -1.86 10.73 -12.80
C THR A 336 -1.80 10.98 -11.30
N CYS A 337 -2.12 12.20 -10.82
CA CYS A 337 -2.14 12.51 -9.39
C CYS A 337 -3.19 11.72 -8.63
N ARG A 338 -4.41 11.65 -9.16
CA ARG A 338 -5.48 10.85 -8.56
C ARG A 338 -5.04 9.40 -8.41
N ARG A 339 -4.59 8.77 -9.50
CA ARG A 339 -4.16 7.36 -9.50
C ARG A 339 -2.96 7.13 -8.60
N LEU A 340 -2.08 8.11 -8.46
CA LEU A 340 -0.94 8.04 -7.58
C LEU A 340 -1.39 7.97 -6.10
N CYS A 341 -2.27 8.87 -5.66
CA CYS A 341 -2.90 8.83 -4.33
C CYS A 341 -3.67 7.53 -4.10
N TRP A 342 -4.55 7.15 -5.03
CA TRP A 342 -5.36 5.93 -4.92
C TRP A 342 -4.50 4.68 -4.84
N SER A 343 -3.43 4.58 -5.61
CA SER A 343 -2.57 3.42 -5.50
C SER A 343 -1.58 3.49 -4.33
N THR A 344 -1.29 4.66 -3.76
CA THR A 344 -0.66 4.71 -2.42
C THR A 344 -1.62 4.16 -1.36
N LEU A 345 -2.91 4.49 -1.44
CA LEU A 345 -3.93 3.90 -0.55
C LEU A 345 -3.93 2.37 -0.64
N VAL A 346 -3.79 1.78 -1.84
CA VAL A 346 -3.67 0.32 -2.02
C VAL A 346 -2.44 -0.25 -1.31
N LEU A 347 -1.29 0.41 -1.45
CA LEU A 347 -0.05 -0.02 -0.79
C LEU A 347 -0.20 0.02 0.74
N VAL A 348 -0.74 1.11 1.27
CA VAL A 348 -0.97 1.30 2.71
C VAL A 348 -2.04 0.33 3.22
N ALA A 349 -3.10 0.08 2.48
CA ALA A 349 -4.13 -0.90 2.85
C ALA A 349 -3.57 -2.31 2.89
N GLY A 350 -2.70 -2.68 1.94
CA GLY A 350 -2.00 -3.97 1.96
C GLY A 350 -1.08 -4.10 3.17
N HIS A 351 -0.29 -3.06 3.45
CA HIS A 351 0.60 -3.03 4.61
C HIS A 351 -0.16 -3.11 5.94
N THR A 352 -1.14 -2.23 6.16
CA THR A 352 -1.92 -2.22 7.40
C THR A 352 -2.68 -3.52 7.62
N ALA A 353 -3.28 -4.10 6.58
CA ALA A 353 -3.97 -5.39 6.70
C ALA A 353 -3.04 -6.55 7.09
N TYR A 354 -1.77 -6.51 6.66
CA TYR A 354 -0.77 -7.48 7.13
C TYR A 354 -0.35 -7.20 8.57
N ILE A 355 -0.01 -5.94 8.90
CA ILE A 355 0.42 -5.54 10.24
C ILE A 355 -0.64 -5.89 11.30
N THR A 356 -1.92 -5.61 11.03
CA THR A 356 -3.00 -5.97 11.96
C THR A 356 -3.24 -7.47 12.05
N SER A 357 -3.02 -8.24 10.97
CA SER A 357 -3.18 -9.71 11.00
C SER A 357 -2.17 -10.42 11.92
N VAL A 358 -1.05 -9.76 12.23
CA VAL A 358 -0.03 -10.25 13.17
C VAL A 358 -0.10 -9.54 14.52
N ASN A 359 -1.28 -8.96 14.85
CA ASN A 359 -1.56 -8.26 16.11
C ASN A 359 -0.59 -7.12 16.42
N ARG A 360 -0.14 -6.39 15.39
CA ARG A 360 0.67 -5.18 15.54
C ARG A 360 -0.16 -3.95 15.20
N THR A 361 0.14 -2.85 15.89
CA THR A 361 -0.49 -1.55 15.63
C THR A 361 0.07 -0.91 14.37
N PRO A 362 -0.76 -0.50 13.40
CA PRO A 362 -0.30 0.22 12.22
C PRO A 362 0.17 1.64 12.58
N SER A 363 1.10 2.18 11.79
CA SER A 363 1.53 3.58 11.94
C SER A 363 0.38 4.54 11.58
N GLU A 364 0.30 5.65 12.29
CA GLU A 364 -0.63 6.73 11.93
C GLU A 364 -0.14 7.45 10.67
N LEU A 365 -0.93 7.38 9.60
CA LEU A 365 -0.65 8.07 8.34
C LEU A 365 -1.83 8.97 7.97
N PHE A 366 -1.54 10.10 7.32
CA PHE A 366 -2.51 11.06 6.82
C PHE A 366 -3.50 10.41 5.85
N ILE A 367 -3.02 9.52 4.98
CA ILE A 367 -3.80 8.81 3.96
C ILE A 367 -4.77 7.75 4.54
N LEU A 368 -4.70 7.44 5.85
CA LEU A 368 -5.65 6.55 6.50
C LEU A 368 -7.00 7.22 6.79
N GLU A 369 -7.06 8.56 6.81
CA GLU A 369 -8.29 9.29 7.13
C GLU A 369 -9.05 9.65 5.84
N PRO A 370 -10.24 9.09 5.58
CA PRO A 370 -11.00 9.44 4.38
C PRO A 370 -11.34 10.92 4.29
N ALA A 371 -11.51 11.63 5.42
CA ALA A 371 -11.77 13.07 5.39
C ALA A 371 -10.65 13.88 4.72
N ASN A 372 -9.46 13.29 4.56
CA ASN A 372 -8.35 13.88 3.83
C ASN A 372 -8.43 13.67 2.31
N PHE A 373 -9.52 13.09 1.79
CA PHE A 373 -9.75 12.88 0.37
C PHE A 373 -10.89 13.75 -0.17
N ALA A 374 -10.58 14.50 -1.22
CA ALA A 374 -11.50 15.10 -2.16
C ALA A 374 -10.97 14.83 -3.58
N LEU A 375 -11.08 13.56 -3.99
CA LEU A 375 -10.69 13.06 -5.30
C LEU A 375 -11.86 12.42 -6.02
N LEU A 376 -11.84 12.47 -7.36
CA LEU A 376 -12.61 11.54 -8.18
C LEU A 376 -12.01 10.14 -8.08
N PHE A 377 -12.86 9.12 -8.06
CA PHE A 377 -12.37 7.74 -8.12
C PHE A 377 -11.77 7.42 -9.50
N PRO A 378 -10.84 6.45 -9.61
CA PRO A 378 -10.26 6.09 -10.89
C PRO A 378 -11.32 5.60 -11.89
N GLY A 379 -11.32 6.20 -13.08
CA GLY A 379 -12.31 5.92 -14.13
C GLY A 379 -13.59 6.77 -14.08
N GLU A 380 -13.75 7.65 -13.08
CA GLU A 380 -14.87 8.61 -13.02
C GLU A 380 -14.70 9.77 -14.00
N ALA A 381 -13.46 10.24 -14.18
CA ALA A 381 -13.16 11.31 -15.13
C ALA A 381 -13.39 10.90 -16.59
N ILE A 382 -13.44 9.59 -16.87
CA ILE A 382 -13.71 9.06 -18.20
C ILE A 382 -15.21 9.18 -18.47
N ARG A 383 -15.58 10.05 -19.41
CA ARG A 383 -16.98 10.27 -19.79
C ARG A 383 -17.56 9.00 -20.41
N CYS A 384 -18.80 8.66 -20.07
CA CYS A 384 -19.53 7.55 -20.68
C CYS A 384 -20.94 8.01 -21.07
N SER A 385 -21.37 7.58 -22.25
CA SER A 385 -22.70 7.87 -22.81
C SER A 385 -23.87 7.30 -22.00
N ASN A 386 -23.61 6.30 -21.15
CA ASN A 386 -24.66 5.39 -20.65
C ASN A 386 -25.19 5.72 -19.24
N GLY A 387 -25.00 6.94 -18.72
CA GLY A 387 -25.61 7.37 -17.46
C GLY A 387 -25.21 6.58 -16.19
N HIS A 388 -24.30 5.61 -16.28
CA HIS A 388 -23.81 4.83 -15.15
C HIS A 388 -22.87 5.67 -14.29
N SER A 389 -23.17 5.72 -12.99
CA SER A 389 -22.34 6.39 -11.98
C SER A 389 -20.92 5.81 -11.98
N GLY A 390 -19.91 6.67 -12.10
CA GLY A 390 -18.51 6.24 -11.96
C GLY A 390 -18.17 5.73 -10.55
N LYS A 391 -19.00 6.05 -9.55
CA LYS A 391 -18.83 5.67 -8.13
C LYS A 391 -19.09 4.18 -7.86
N ASP A 392 -19.76 3.53 -8.81
CA ASP A 392 -20.16 2.13 -8.74
C ASP A 392 -19.36 1.29 -9.76
N THR A 393 -18.18 1.76 -10.18
CA THR A 393 -17.25 0.89 -10.92
C THR A 393 -16.51 -0.02 -9.96
N ILE A 394 -16.00 -1.15 -10.46
CA ILE A 394 -15.24 -2.09 -9.64
C ILE A 394 -14.01 -1.44 -8.97
N TRP A 395 -13.40 -0.46 -9.64
CA TRP A 395 -12.28 0.30 -9.09
C TRP A 395 -12.74 1.16 -7.93
N SER A 396 -13.79 1.96 -8.11
CA SER A 396 -14.37 2.80 -7.05
C SER A 396 -14.79 1.97 -5.84
N LEU A 397 -15.43 0.82 -6.05
CA LEU A 397 -15.81 -0.10 -4.97
C LEU A 397 -14.58 -0.62 -4.19
N ASN A 398 -13.50 -1.03 -4.88
CA ASN A 398 -12.25 -1.43 -4.24
C ASN A 398 -11.66 -0.32 -3.36
N TYR A 399 -11.62 0.93 -3.83
CA TYR A 399 -11.09 2.04 -3.03
C TYR A 399 -12.01 2.41 -1.87
N ARG A 400 -13.33 2.36 -2.05
CA ARG A 400 -14.31 2.57 -0.96
C ARG A 400 -14.13 1.55 0.16
N THR A 401 -13.86 0.28 -0.15
CA THR A 401 -13.64 -0.74 0.88
C THR A 401 -12.33 -0.53 1.63
N MET A 402 -11.27 -0.05 0.95
CA MET A 402 -10.00 0.34 1.58
C MET A 402 -10.17 1.56 2.50
N LEU A 403 -10.95 2.57 2.09
CA LEU A 403 -11.30 3.71 2.94
C LEU A 403 -12.09 3.26 4.17
N LEU A 404 -13.07 2.36 4.00
CA LEU A 404 -13.83 1.78 5.11
C LEU A 404 -12.92 1.02 6.08
N TRP A 405 -12.02 0.19 5.55
CA TRP A 405 -11.01 -0.52 6.34
C TRP A 405 -10.15 0.45 7.17
N HIS A 406 -9.59 1.49 6.55
CA HIS A 406 -8.77 2.46 7.27
C HIS A 406 -9.57 3.28 8.31
N SER A 407 -10.83 3.58 8.02
CA SER A 407 -11.72 4.24 9.00
C SER A 407 -11.92 3.37 10.23
N CYS A 408 -12.12 2.06 10.04
CA CYS A 408 -12.20 1.10 11.14
C CYS A 408 -10.90 1.10 11.95
N LEU A 409 -9.74 1.03 11.30
CA LEU A 409 -8.46 1.10 12.01
C LEU A 409 -8.33 2.39 12.85
N ARG A 410 -8.68 3.55 12.29
CA ARG A 410 -8.60 4.82 13.02
C ARG A 410 -9.57 4.89 14.20
N MET A 411 -10.75 4.29 14.09
CA MET A 411 -11.73 4.30 15.17
C MET A 411 -11.36 3.31 16.28
N PHE A 412 -11.02 2.07 15.92
CA PHE A 412 -10.75 0.99 16.88
C PHE A 412 -9.38 1.08 17.57
N TYR A 413 -8.38 1.68 16.94
CA TYR A 413 -7.07 1.89 17.57
C TYR A 413 -6.92 3.25 18.26
N ASN A 414 -7.97 4.08 18.30
CA ASN A 414 -7.93 5.38 18.96
C ASN A 414 -8.48 5.30 20.39
N PRO A 415 -7.61 5.44 21.42
CA PRO A 415 -8.01 5.31 22.82
C PRO A 415 -8.90 6.46 23.32
N SER A 416 -9.07 7.53 22.54
CA SER A 416 -9.89 8.69 22.92
C SER A 416 -11.37 8.57 22.55
N ILE A 417 -11.77 7.52 21.82
CA ILE A 417 -13.15 7.32 21.38
C ILE A 417 -13.96 6.63 22.48
N SER A 418 -15.18 7.12 22.74
CA SER A 418 -16.08 6.49 23.72
C SER A 418 -16.64 5.16 23.22
N GLU A 419 -16.92 4.22 24.12
CA GLU A 419 -17.51 2.91 23.80
C GLU A 419 -18.83 3.01 23.02
N VAL A 420 -19.66 4.00 23.36
CA VAL A 420 -20.95 4.24 22.68
C VAL A 420 -20.72 4.71 21.24
N GLU A 421 -19.78 5.63 21.04
CA GLU A 421 -19.40 6.12 19.70
C GLU A 421 -18.79 5.00 18.86
N LEU A 422 -17.91 4.19 19.46
CA LEU A 422 -17.28 3.05 18.81
C LEU A 422 -18.30 1.99 18.39
N THR A 423 -19.26 1.68 19.27
CA THR A 423 -20.32 0.71 19.00
C THR A 423 -21.20 1.16 17.84
N ARG A 424 -21.62 2.43 17.86
CA ARG A 424 -22.41 3.03 16.77
C ARG A 424 -21.65 3.00 15.45
N PHE A 425 -20.38 3.41 15.46
CA PHE A 425 -19.53 3.37 14.28
C PHE A 425 -19.39 1.95 13.75
N GLY A 426 -19.19 0.95 14.62
CA GLY A 426 -19.08 -0.45 14.24
C GLY A 426 -20.32 -0.98 13.53
N LEU A 427 -21.52 -0.65 14.02
CA LEU A 427 -22.79 -1.00 13.38
C LEU A 427 -22.94 -0.32 12.01
N ASP A 428 -22.65 0.98 11.91
CA ASP A 428 -22.71 1.72 10.65
C ASP A 428 -21.70 1.17 9.63
N ALA A 429 -20.50 0.78 10.08
CA ALA A 429 -19.46 0.20 9.23
C ALA A 429 -19.85 -1.20 8.72
N TRP A 430 -20.55 -1.98 9.54
CA TRP A 430 -21.12 -3.26 9.11
C TRP A 430 -22.16 -3.07 8.00
N LEU A 431 -23.08 -2.11 8.17
CA LEU A 431 -24.11 -1.80 7.18
C LEU A 431 -23.51 -1.31 5.86
N GLU A 432 -22.50 -0.42 5.89
CA GLU A 432 -21.80 0.01 4.67
C GLU A 432 -21.06 -1.17 4.01
N ALA A 433 -20.52 -2.11 4.79
CA ALA A 433 -19.89 -3.31 4.24
C ALA A 433 -20.91 -4.19 3.48
N ASP A 434 -22.14 -4.33 3.99
CA ASP A 434 -23.23 -5.03 3.29
C ASP A 434 -23.67 -4.31 2.01
N VAL A 435 -23.75 -2.97 2.05
CA VAL A 435 -24.05 -2.13 0.87
C VAL A 435 -22.98 -2.32 -0.22
N LEU A 436 -21.70 -2.30 0.15
CA LEU A 436 -20.58 -2.50 -0.77
C LEU A 436 -20.54 -3.93 -1.32
N GLU A 437 -20.82 -4.95 -0.49
CA GLU A 437 -20.91 -6.34 -0.95
C GLU A 437 -22.04 -6.53 -1.96
N ALA A 438 -23.22 -5.93 -1.71
CA ALA A 438 -24.33 -5.93 -2.66
C ALA A 438 -23.95 -5.22 -3.97
N ALA A 439 -23.23 -4.10 -3.90
CA ALA A 439 -22.72 -3.41 -5.09
C ALA A 439 -21.76 -4.31 -5.88
N PHE A 440 -20.80 -4.98 -5.24
CA PHE A 440 -19.92 -5.96 -5.91
C PHE A 440 -20.71 -7.08 -6.58
N ASN A 441 -21.73 -7.63 -5.91
CA ASN A 441 -22.57 -8.69 -6.45
C ASN A 441 -23.43 -8.26 -7.64
N SER A 442 -23.69 -6.96 -7.82
CA SER A 442 -24.38 -6.43 -9.00
C SER A 442 -23.52 -6.40 -10.26
N HIS A 443 -22.19 -6.52 -10.14
CA HIS A 443 -21.29 -6.57 -11.28
C HIS A 443 -21.27 -7.94 -11.94
N GLY A 444 -21.55 -7.96 -13.25
CA GLY A 444 -21.36 -9.14 -14.11
C GLY A 444 -20.01 -9.15 -14.87
N CYS A 445 -19.09 -8.23 -14.61
CA CYS A 445 -17.80 -8.18 -15.30
C CYS A 445 -16.71 -8.99 -14.58
N ASP A 446 -15.79 -9.60 -15.33
CA ASP A 446 -14.64 -10.34 -14.78
C ASP A 446 -13.49 -9.45 -14.27
N LEU A 447 -13.66 -8.13 -14.20
CA LEU A 447 -12.56 -7.21 -13.85
C LEU A 447 -12.15 -7.28 -12.37
N GLU A 448 -13.05 -7.69 -11.47
CA GLU A 448 -12.75 -7.88 -10.04
C GLU A 448 -11.61 -8.90 -9.83
N ARG A 449 -11.59 -9.93 -10.67
CA ARG A 449 -10.60 -11.00 -10.65
C ARG A 449 -9.17 -10.48 -10.88
N ALA A 450 -9.00 -9.43 -11.69
CA ALA A 450 -7.68 -8.82 -11.92
C ALA A 450 -7.12 -8.12 -10.67
N SER A 451 -8.00 -7.73 -9.73
CA SER A 451 -7.63 -7.24 -8.41
C SER A 451 -7.58 -8.34 -7.33
N LEU A 452 -7.62 -9.64 -7.70
CA LEU A 452 -7.66 -10.77 -6.77
C LEU A 452 -8.78 -10.67 -5.72
N PHE A 453 -9.92 -10.08 -6.07
CA PHE A 453 -11.04 -9.85 -5.14
C PHE A 453 -10.64 -9.04 -3.89
N GLN A 454 -9.60 -8.21 -3.98
CA GLN A 454 -9.05 -7.42 -2.87
C GLN A 454 -10.12 -6.59 -2.14
N GLY A 455 -11.12 -6.06 -2.86
CA GLY A 455 -12.25 -5.36 -2.28
C GLY A 455 -13.02 -6.19 -1.27
N ARG A 456 -13.32 -7.45 -1.60
CA ARG A 456 -14.01 -8.40 -0.71
C ARG A 456 -13.14 -8.83 0.46
N GLU A 457 -11.82 -8.90 0.30
CA GLU A 457 -10.91 -9.15 1.41
C GLU A 457 -11.00 -8.04 2.46
N TYR A 458 -11.03 -6.77 2.04
CA TYR A 458 -11.18 -5.67 2.98
C TYR A 458 -12.56 -5.62 3.64
N LEU A 459 -13.64 -5.99 2.93
CA LEU A 459 -14.96 -6.15 3.56
C LEU A 459 -14.92 -7.21 4.66
N PHE A 460 -14.22 -8.32 4.44
CA PHE A 460 -14.03 -9.33 5.47
C PHE A 460 -13.19 -8.81 6.64
N ASN A 461 -12.09 -8.10 6.38
CA ASN A 461 -11.26 -7.50 7.43
C ASN A 461 -12.06 -6.51 8.29
N VAL A 462 -12.92 -5.70 7.67
CA VAL A 462 -13.86 -4.80 8.38
C VAL A 462 -14.79 -5.58 9.30
N ARG A 463 -15.43 -6.65 8.82
CA ARG A 463 -16.31 -7.48 9.66
C ARG A 463 -15.55 -8.17 10.78
N MET A 464 -14.32 -8.62 10.53
CA MET A 464 -13.47 -9.26 11.53
C MET A 464 -13.13 -8.29 12.67
N ILE A 465 -12.66 -7.07 12.36
CA ILE A 465 -12.32 -6.08 13.40
C ILE A 465 -13.57 -5.58 14.15
N VAL A 466 -14.66 -5.30 13.43
CA VAL A 466 -15.94 -4.88 14.05
C VAL A 466 -16.45 -5.96 15.02
N THR A 467 -16.46 -7.23 14.60
CA THR A 467 -16.91 -8.32 15.47
C THR A 467 -15.96 -8.54 16.65
N HIS A 468 -14.65 -8.40 16.47
CA HIS A 468 -13.69 -8.51 17.56
C HIS A 468 -13.94 -7.46 18.63
N GLU A 469 -14.07 -6.20 18.22
CA GLU A 469 -14.21 -5.08 19.13
C GLU A 469 -15.59 -5.06 19.79
N LEU A 470 -16.68 -5.27 19.04
CA LEU A 470 -18.03 -5.29 19.62
C LEU A 470 -18.26 -6.41 20.64
N GLN A 471 -17.55 -7.54 20.53
CA GLN A 471 -17.65 -8.62 21.53
C GLN A 471 -17.07 -8.24 22.88
N HIS A 472 -16.11 -7.31 22.94
CA HIS A 472 -15.56 -6.81 24.22
C HIS A 472 -16.57 -5.94 24.97
N TYR A 473 -17.47 -5.26 24.25
CA TYR A 473 -18.35 -4.22 24.79
C TYR A 473 -19.81 -4.68 25.00
N VAL A 474 -20.33 -5.62 24.19
CA VAL A 474 -21.75 -6.05 24.26
C VAL A 474 -21.91 -7.57 24.25
N PRO A 475 -22.02 -8.23 25.42
CA PRO A 475 -22.15 -9.69 25.51
C PRO A 475 -23.54 -10.28 25.16
N VAL A 476 -24.63 -9.50 25.22
CA VAL A 476 -26.00 -10.06 25.28
C VAL A 476 -26.84 -9.82 24.01
N ALA A 477 -26.57 -8.79 23.21
CA ALA A 477 -27.29 -8.51 21.95
C ALA A 477 -26.59 -9.06 20.69
N THR A 478 -25.44 -9.73 20.85
CA THR A 478 -24.51 -10.13 19.78
C THR A 478 -24.69 -11.57 19.28
N GLY A 479 -25.70 -12.30 19.75
CA GLY A 479 -25.97 -13.68 19.30
C GLY A 479 -26.19 -13.78 17.79
N ASP A 480 -27.03 -12.89 17.24
CA ASP A 480 -27.31 -12.86 15.79
C ASP A 480 -26.10 -12.36 14.98
N VAL A 481 -25.37 -11.36 15.49
CA VAL A 481 -24.16 -10.83 14.84
C VAL A 481 -23.04 -11.88 14.83
N THR A 482 -22.87 -12.63 15.92
CA THR A 482 -21.85 -13.69 16.02
C THR A 482 -22.18 -14.83 15.06
N ARG A 483 -23.45 -15.23 14.96
CA ARG A 483 -23.90 -16.25 13.99
C ARG A 483 -23.74 -15.77 12.54
N LEU A 484 -24.07 -14.52 12.26
CA LEU A 484 -23.88 -13.91 10.94
C LEU A 484 -22.39 -13.84 10.58
N PHE A 485 -21.55 -13.44 11.53
CA PHE A 485 -20.10 -13.42 11.35
C PHE A 485 -19.54 -14.82 11.10
N HIS A 486 -20.00 -15.83 11.85
CA HIS A 486 -19.60 -17.22 11.64
C HIS A 486 -19.86 -17.66 10.19
N LYS A 487 -21.07 -17.40 9.66
CA LYS A 487 -21.39 -17.67 8.25
C LYS A 487 -20.48 -16.91 7.29
N LYS A 488 -20.20 -15.63 7.56
CA LYS A 488 -19.28 -14.81 6.74
C LYS A 488 -17.83 -15.31 6.81
N ALA A 489 -17.41 -15.86 7.95
CA ALA A 489 -16.11 -16.50 8.12
C ALA A 489 -16.02 -17.79 7.30
N GLU A 490 -17.05 -18.64 7.32
CA GLU A 490 -17.10 -19.84 6.47
C GLU A 490 -17.09 -19.48 4.97
N GLU A 491 -17.87 -18.50 4.54
CA GLU A 491 -17.89 -17.99 3.15
C GLU A 491 -16.49 -17.51 2.73
N TRP A 492 -15.85 -16.70 3.59
CA TRP A 492 -14.51 -16.19 3.33
C TRP A 492 -13.46 -17.31 3.30
N LEU A 493 -13.47 -18.23 4.27
CA LEU A 493 -12.55 -19.37 4.32
C LEU A 493 -12.69 -20.26 3.08
N THR A 494 -13.92 -20.52 2.64
CA THR A 494 -14.19 -21.28 1.41
C THR A 494 -13.59 -20.58 0.20
N HIS A 495 -13.81 -19.27 0.08
CA HIS A 495 -13.23 -18.48 -1.01
C HIS A 495 -11.69 -18.47 -0.96
N GLN A 496 -11.10 -18.34 0.22
CA GLN A 496 -9.65 -18.37 0.42
C GLN A 496 -9.04 -19.74 0.09
N GLY A 497 -9.71 -20.85 0.41
CA GLY A 497 -9.30 -22.19 0.00
C GLY A 497 -9.23 -22.33 -1.52
N VAL A 498 -10.28 -21.90 -2.22
CA VAL A 498 -10.31 -21.86 -3.69
C VAL A 498 -9.21 -20.96 -4.26
N LEU A 499 -8.97 -19.80 -3.65
CA LEU A 499 -7.90 -18.88 -4.03
C LEU A 499 -6.52 -19.54 -3.88
N ALA A 500 -6.26 -20.20 -2.75
CA ALA A 500 -5.01 -20.91 -2.48
C ALA A 500 -4.75 -22.02 -3.50
N GLU A 501 -5.75 -22.85 -3.80
CA GLU A 501 -5.65 -23.89 -4.82
C GLU A 501 -5.33 -23.31 -6.20
N ARG A 502 -6.03 -22.25 -6.61
CA ARG A 502 -5.79 -21.62 -7.92
C ARG A 502 -4.43 -20.93 -7.98
N VAL A 503 -3.98 -20.31 -6.90
CA VAL A 503 -2.62 -19.75 -6.79
C VAL A 503 -1.57 -20.83 -7.01
N VAL A 504 -1.75 -22.02 -6.41
CA VAL A 504 -0.87 -23.18 -6.58
C VAL A 504 -0.94 -23.73 -8.00
N GLN A 505 -2.12 -23.78 -8.62
CA GLN A 505 -2.31 -24.30 -9.99
C GLN A 505 -1.84 -23.31 -11.08
N SER A 506 -1.90 -22.00 -10.82
CA SER A 506 -1.14 -20.89 -11.43
C SER A 506 -1.92 -19.57 -11.22
N LEU A 507 -1.32 -18.51 -10.66
CA LEU A 507 -1.94 -17.16 -10.65
C LEU A 507 -2.31 -16.63 -12.05
N GLY A 508 -1.79 -17.23 -13.13
CA GLY A 508 -2.14 -16.84 -14.48
C GLY A 508 -3.60 -17.16 -14.82
N SER A 509 -4.12 -18.28 -14.29
CA SER A 509 -5.55 -18.60 -14.35
C SER A 509 -6.39 -17.65 -13.48
N VAL A 510 -5.86 -17.22 -12.32
CA VAL A 510 -6.55 -16.33 -11.38
C VAL A 510 -6.61 -14.89 -11.89
N THR A 511 -5.63 -14.42 -12.65
CA THR A 511 -5.63 -13.03 -13.17
C THR A 511 -6.06 -12.95 -14.64
N GLY A 512 -6.31 -14.10 -15.29
CA GLY A 512 -6.58 -14.18 -16.72
C GLY A 512 -5.34 -13.99 -17.61
N ASN A 513 -4.14 -13.98 -17.04
CA ASN A 513 -2.88 -13.74 -17.75
C ASN A 513 -1.95 -14.97 -17.65
N THR A 514 -1.86 -15.76 -18.71
CA THR A 514 -1.24 -17.10 -18.74
C THR A 514 0.29 -17.14 -18.58
N SER A 515 0.99 -16.00 -18.60
CA SER A 515 2.45 -15.95 -18.49
C SER A 515 2.95 -15.55 -17.10
N GLN A 516 3.59 -16.50 -16.39
CA GLN A 516 4.50 -16.34 -15.23
C GLN A 516 3.89 -15.80 -13.91
N PRO A 517 3.32 -16.66 -13.05
CA PRO A 517 2.35 -16.19 -12.05
C PRO A 517 2.93 -15.60 -10.75
N LEU A 518 4.00 -16.19 -10.19
CA LEU A 518 4.56 -15.81 -8.88
C LEU A 518 6.03 -15.41 -8.89
N LEU A 519 6.80 -15.90 -9.86
CA LEU A 519 8.25 -15.77 -9.90
C LEU A 519 8.70 -14.32 -9.71
N HIS A 520 7.98 -13.37 -10.31
CA HIS A 520 8.31 -11.94 -10.32
C HIS A 520 7.49 -11.12 -9.30
N ARG A 521 6.88 -11.76 -8.29
CA ARG A 521 5.96 -11.11 -7.34
C ARG A 521 6.35 -11.31 -5.87
N PRO A 522 7.53 -10.82 -5.45
CA PRO A 522 8.02 -10.96 -4.08
C PRO A 522 7.12 -10.30 -3.01
N PHE A 523 6.33 -9.30 -3.40
CA PHE A 523 5.41 -8.59 -2.48
C PHE A 523 4.24 -9.47 -1.97
N PHE A 524 3.92 -10.60 -2.62
CA PHE A 524 2.83 -11.46 -2.15
C PHE A 524 3.17 -12.28 -0.90
N VAL A 525 4.44 -12.40 -0.54
CA VAL A 525 4.89 -13.11 0.66
C VAL A 525 4.11 -12.68 1.90
N PHE A 526 4.10 -11.38 2.20
CA PHE A 526 3.44 -10.85 3.39
C PHE A 526 1.92 -10.92 3.31
N TRP A 527 1.36 -10.83 2.10
CA TRP A 527 -0.07 -11.05 1.89
C TRP A 527 -0.47 -12.48 2.25
N PHE A 528 0.25 -13.51 1.78
CA PHE A 528 0.01 -14.91 2.17
C PHE A 528 0.15 -15.13 3.68
N MET A 529 1.19 -14.57 4.31
CA MET A 529 1.33 -14.62 5.77
C MET A 529 0.12 -14.02 6.48
N GLY A 530 -0.41 -12.92 5.96
CA GLY A 530 -1.60 -12.28 6.51
C GLY A 530 -2.85 -13.13 6.36
N GLN A 531 -3.02 -13.85 5.26
CA GLN A 531 -4.13 -14.79 5.10
C GLN A 531 -4.06 -15.94 6.10
N ILE A 532 -2.88 -16.55 6.27
CA ILE A 532 -2.68 -17.63 7.26
C ILE A 532 -2.94 -17.10 8.67
N SER A 533 -2.41 -15.92 9.01
CA SER A 533 -2.57 -15.34 10.34
C SER A 533 -4.04 -15.03 10.67
N ARG A 534 -4.82 -14.54 9.70
CA ARG A 534 -6.26 -14.32 9.87
C ARG A 534 -7.03 -15.63 10.02
N ALA A 535 -6.71 -16.65 9.22
CA ALA A 535 -7.33 -17.96 9.37
C ALA A 535 -7.03 -18.58 10.74
N LEU A 536 -5.78 -18.50 11.21
CA LEU A 536 -5.42 -18.92 12.58
C LEU A 536 -6.20 -18.13 13.64
N ALA A 537 -6.32 -16.81 13.50
CA ALA A 537 -7.09 -16.00 14.44
C ALA A 537 -8.59 -16.37 14.48
N LEU A 538 -9.17 -16.81 13.36
CA LEU A 538 -10.54 -17.36 13.34
C LEU A 538 -10.63 -18.67 14.10
N TRP A 539 -9.68 -19.58 13.88
CA TRP A 539 -9.62 -20.86 14.60
C TRP A 539 -9.43 -20.67 16.11
N GLU A 540 -8.49 -19.81 16.51
CA GLU A 540 -8.19 -19.50 17.92
C GLU A 540 -9.43 -18.94 18.65
N ARG A 541 -10.34 -18.29 17.93
CA ARG A 541 -11.58 -17.73 18.47
C ARG A 541 -12.76 -18.69 18.42
N ASP A 542 -12.86 -19.51 17.38
CA ASP A 542 -13.94 -20.47 17.16
C ASP A 542 -13.38 -21.78 16.59
N ASN A 543 -13.18 -22.76 17.46
CA ASN A 543 -12.65 -24.07 17.08
C ASN A 543 -13.65 -24.93 16.29
N SER A 544 -14.87 -24.46 16.00
CA SER A 544 -15.74 -25.15 15.04
C SER A 544 -15.35 -24.84 13.58
N LEU A 545 -14.61 -23.75 13.33
CA LEU A 545 -14.12 -23.34 12.00
C LEU A 545 -12.91 -24.16 11.55
N THR A 546 -13.03 -25.48 11.53
CA THR A 546 -11.95 -26.40 11.15
C THR A 546 -11.40 -26.15 9.73
N LEU A 547 -12.21 -25.57 8.83
CA LEU A 547 -11.81 -25.12 7.49
C LEU A 547 -10.65 -24.11 7.53
N ALA A 548 -10.51 -23.35 8.62
CA ALA A 548 -9.40 -22.42 8.81
C ALA A 548 -8.03 -23.10 8.74
N LEU A 549 -7.92 -24.30 9.31
CA LEU A 549 -6.68 -25.08 9.29
C LEU A 549 -6.37 -25.61 7.87
N ASP A 550 -7.40 -25.96 7.11
CA ASP A 550 -7.25 -26.39 5.71
C ASP A 550 -6.77 -25.24 4.82
N VAL A 551 -7.32 -24.03 5.02
CA VAL A 551 -6.87 -22.81 4.35
C VAL A 551 -5.41 -22.49 4.70
N CYS A 552 -5.03 -22.59 5.97
CA CYS A 552 -3.63 -22.40 6.39
C CYS A 552 -2.69 -23.37 5.66
N ALA A 553 -3.02 -24.67 5.67
CA ALA A 553 -2.25 -25.71 4.99
C ALA A 553 -2.11 -25.43 3.48
N ALA A 554 -3.19 -24.98 2.83
CA ALA A 554 -3.18 -24.65 1.42
C ALA A 554 -2.24 -23.47 1.08
N PHE A 555 -2.23 -22.42 1.92
CA PHE A 555 -1.37 -21.26 1.72
C PHE A 555 0.11 -21.46 2.07
N PHE A 556 0.46 -22.49 2.86
CA PHE A 556 1.87 -22.81 3.10
C PHE A 556 2.62 -23.21 1.81
N ARG A 557 1.95 -23.81 0.82
CA ARG A 557 2.59 -24.18 -0.46
C ARG A 557 3.12 -22.97 -1.26
N PRO A 558 2.29 -21.96 -1.60
CA PRO A 558 2.79 -20.81 -2.37
C PRO A 558 3.76 -19.93 -1.58
N ILE A 559 3.62 -19.83 -0.24
CA ILE A 559 4.57 -19.06 0.57
C ILE A 559 5.93 -19.76 0.69
N ASP A 560 5.99 -21.10 0.77
CA ASP A 560 7.26 -21.84 0.76
C ASP A 560 7.97 -21.67 -0.58
N TYR A 561 7.23 -21.76 -1.67
CA TYR A 561 7.75 -21.49 -3.00
C TYR A 561 8.35 -20.08 -3.11
N LEU A 562 7.61 -19.04 -2.68
CA LEU A 562 8.13 -17.67 -2.69
C LEU A 562 9.29 -17.46 -1.72
N SER A 563 9.28 -18.09 -0.55
CA SER A 563 10.35 -17.98 0.46
C SER A 563 11.66 -18.63 -0.01
N ALA A 564 11.58 -19.69 -0.82
CA ALA A 564 12.73 -20.28 -1.48
C ALA A 564 13.29 -19.37 -2.58
N LEU A 565 12.40 -18.73 -3.37
CA LEU A 565 12.80 -17.81 -4.45
C LEU A 565 13.34 -16.46 -3.96
N TRP A 566 12.82 -15.96 -2.84
CA TRP A 566 13.08 -14.63 -2.31
C TRP A 566 13.55 -14.73 -0.86
N PRO A 567 14.82 -15.09 -0.62
CA PRO A 567 15.29 -15.28 0.74
C PRO A 567 15.44 -13.95 1.48
N SER A 568 14.65 -13.76 2.53
CA SER A 568 14.78 -12.67 3.52
C SER A 568 14.80 -13.25 4.94
N LEU A 569 15.73 -12.78 5.78
CA LEU A 569 15.89 -13.29 7.15
C LEU A 569 14.64 -13.02 8.00
N GLU A 570 14.16 -11.77 7.95
CA GLU A 570 12.98 -11.34 8.70
C GLU A 570 11.71 -12.07 8.26
N GLN A 571 11.55 -12.29 6.96
CA GLN A 571 10.47 -13.12 6.42
C GLN A 571 10.51 -14.55 6.99
N ARG A 572 11.66 -15.22 6.94
CA ARG A 572 11.77 -16.61 7.42
C ARG A 572 11.48 -16.73 8.90
N ARG A 573 11.98 -15.77 9.70
CA ARG A 573 11.71 -15.69 11.14
C ARG A 573 10.20 -15.64 11.41
N ARG A 574 9.47 -14.76 10.71
CA ARG A 574 8.00 -14.65 10.85
C ARG A 574 7.26 -15.87 10.33
N LEU A 575 7.71 -16.46 9.22
CA LEU A 575 7.11 -17.69 8.70
C LEU A 575 7.22 -18.84 9.71
N GLN A 576 8.36 -18.94 10.38
CA GLN A 576 8.59 -19.95 11.41
C GLN A 576 7.64 -19.77 12.60
N GLU A 577 7.44 -18.54 13.09
CA GLU A 577 6.46 -18.24 14.16
C GLU A 577 5.04 -18.67 13.74
N ILE A 578 4.64 -18.40 12.49
CA ILE A 578 3.33 -18.80 11.97
C ILE A 578 3.20 -20.32 11.88
N ARG A 579 4.29 -21.03 11.52
CA ARG A 579 4.32 -22.50 11.48
C ARG A 579 4.14 -23.12 12.85
N GLU A 580 4.80 -22.57 13.87
CA GLU A 580 4.69 -23.04 15.24
C GLU A 580 3.26 -22.88 15.76
N ARG A 581 2.63 -21.73 15.50
CA ARG A 581 1.21 -21.49 15.81
C ARG A 581 0.28 -22.47 15.09
N PHE A 582 0.52 -22.69 13.80
CA PHE A 582 -0.28 -23.64 13.02
C PHE A 582 -0.11 -25.09 13.50
N ALA A 583 1.10 -25.48 13.91
CA ALA A 583 1.36 -26.80 14.45
C ALA A 583 0.57 -27.04 15.74
N ALA A 584 0.64 -26.10 16.69
CA ALA A 584 -0.14 -26.15 17.92
C ALA A 584 -1.65 -26.23 17.64
N ALA A 585 -2.16 -25.40 16.72
CA ALA A 585 -3.57 -25.42 16.34
C ALA A 585 -4.01 -26.76 15.70
N CYS A 586 -3.14 -27.42 14.93
CA CYS A 586 -3.41 -28.76 14.40
C CYS A 586 -3.45 -29.81 15.50
N GLU A 587 -2.53 -29.75 16.47
CA GLU A 587 -2.50 -30.65 17.62
C GLU A 587 -3.78 -30.52 18.45
N ASP A 588 -4.22 -29.29 18.74
CA ASP A 588 -5.47 -29.01 19.46
C ASP A 588 -6.70 -29.55 18.71
N ALA A 589 -6.68 -29.52 17.38
CA ALA A 589 -7.73 -30.08 16.53
C ALA A 589 -7.67 -31.61 16.37
N GLY A 590 -6.67 -32.28 16.96
CA GLY A 590 -6.42 -33.71 16.76
C GLY A 590 -6.04 -34.07 15.32
N ARG A 591 -5.50 -33.12 14.55
CA ARG A 591 -5.09 -33.30 13.15
C ARG A 591 -3.61 -33.64 13.06
N GLN A 592 -3.27 -34.62 12.24
CA GLN A 592 -1.88 -34.93 11.96
C GLN A 592 -1.27 -33.81 11.09
N LEU A 593 -0.15 -33.22 11.55
CA LEU A 593 0.62 -32.28 10.74
C LEU A 593 1.02 -32.95 9.42
N LEU A 594 0.63 -32.33 8.31
CA LEU A 594 1.20 -32.67 7.01
C LEU A 594 2.70 -32.35 7.09
N SER A 595 3.55 -33.36 6.92
CA SER A 595 5.01 -33.17 6.89
C SER A 595 5.37 -32.05 5.91
N PRO A 596 6.27 -31.13 6.28
CA PRO A 596 6.71 -30.09 5.37
C PRO A 596 7.20 -30.75 4.09
N SER A 597 6.64 -30.35 2.95
CA SER A 597 7.13 -30.80 1.65
C SER A 597 8.61 -30.41 1.59
N PRO A 598 9.56 -31.33 1.34
CA PRO A 598 10.97 -30.98 1.30
C PRO A 598 11.18 -29.81 0.32
N PRO A 599 12.04 -28.83 0.65
CA PRO A 599 12.35 -27.73 -0.25
C PRO A 599 12.91 -28.32 -1.55
N GLY A 600 12.09 -28.36 -2.60
CA GLY A 600 12.40 -29.02 -3.88
C GLY A 600 11.40 -30.08 -4.35
N SER A 601 10.41 -30.47 -3.53
CA SER A 601 9.37 -31.45 -3.92
C SER A 601 8.10 -30.84 -4.51
N CYS A 602 8.01 -29.51 -4.58
CA CYS A 602 7.19 -28.90 -5.61
C CYS A 602 7.85 -29.20 -6.95
N SER A 603 7.36 -30.24 -7.64
CA SER A 603 7.60 -30.49 -9.05
C SER A 603 6.99 -29.38 -9.93
N PHE A 604 7.29 -28.12 -9.65
CA PHE A 604 7.52 -27.18 -10.74
C PHE A 604 8.88 -27.58 -11.27
N LEU A 605 8.90 -28.40 -12.34
CA LEU A 605 10.10 -28.58 -13.13
C LEU A 605 10.74 -27.21 -13.32
N LEU A 606 11.88 -26.98 -12.65
CA LEU A 606 12.92 -26.10 -13.16
C LEU A 606 13.30 -26.74 -14.49
N ILE A 607 12.53 -26.46 -15.54
CA ILE A 607 12.98 -26.70 -16.89
C ILE A 607 14.24 -25.85 -16.98
N PRO A 608 15.42 -26.45 -17.18
CA PRO A 608 16.62 -25.67 -17.39
C PRO A 608 16.38 -24.94 -18.72
N PHE A 609 16.13 -23.64 -18.65
CA PHE A 609 16.24 -22.76 -19.81
C PHE A 609 17.73 -22.69 -20.16
N VAL A 610 18.18 -23.71 -20.88
CA VAL A 610 19.39 -23.64 -21.70
C VAL A 610 19.07 -22.62 -22.78
N TYR A 611 19.63 -21.42 -22.65
CA TYR A 611 19.71 -20.47 -23.74
C TYR A 611 20.49 -21.13 -24.88
N ALA A 612 19.80 -21.44 -25.98
CA ALA A 612 20.45 -21.54 -27.28
C ALA A 612 20.51 -20.12 -27.87
N ALA A 613 21.68 -19.81 -28.44
CA ALA A 613 22.18 -18.50 -28.88
C ALA A 613 21.25 -17.72 -29.81
#